data_AF-A0A7C1FL65-F1
#
_entry.id   AF-A0A7C1FL65-F1
#
_cell.length_a   1.000
_cell.length_b   1.000
_cell.length_c   1.000
_cell.angle_alpha   90.00
_cell.angle_beta   90.00
_cell.angle_gamma   90.00
#
_symmetry.space_group_name_H-M   'P 1'
#
loop_
_entity.id
_entity.type
_entity.pdbx_description
1 polymer ?
#
loop_
_entity_poly.entity_id
_entity_poly.type
_entity_poly.pdbx_seq_one_letter_code
_entity_poly.pdbx_strand_id
1 'polypeptide(L)'
;ALVLDVPDGALFATLELRERVIRLVREWRADLVLGHRPNDYHPDHRQAAALVQDAAYLVTVPGICRDTPPLGRNPIFMYFQDRFTKPTPSSRRRSKASGCHCRQTRRTVKEVAQPVAKFARWAATVAVREK
;
A
#
# COMPACT_ATOMS: atom_id res chain seq x y z
N ALA A 1 7.96 -10.12 -4.56
CA ALA A 1 7.55 -8.79 -4.07
C ALA A 1 8.22 -7.75 -4.94
N LEU A 2 7.49 -6.74 -5.39
CA LEU A 2 8.05 -5.63 -6.19
C LEU A 2 8.56 -4.54 -5.25
N VAL A 3 9.72 -3.96 -5.55
CA VAL A 3 10.33 -2.86 -4.79
C VAL A 3 10.72 -1.75 -5.76
N LEU A 4 10.33 -0.51 -5.44
CA LEU A 4 10.81 0.68 -6.16
C LEU A 4 12.16 1.07 -5.57
N ASP A 5 13.16 1.19 -6.44
CA ASP A 5 14.54 1.51 -6.05
C ASP A 5 14.68 3.00 -5.69
N VAL A 6 14.26 3.34 -4.46
CA VAL A 6 14.38 4.68 -3.88
C VAL A 6 15.04 4.53 -2.50
N PRO A 7 16.14 5.24 -2.21
CA PRO A 7 16.79 5.15 -0.90
C PRO A 7 15.89 5.67 0.23
N ASP A 8 16.00 5.03 1.39
CA ASP A 8 15.30 5.45 2.62
C ASP A 8 15.72 6.87 3.03
N GLY A 9 14.76 7.72 3.35
CA GLY A 9 14.94 9.13 3.68
C GLY A 9 15.12 10.06 2.47
N ALA A 10 15.11 9.53 1.24
CA ALA A 10 15.28 10.30 0.00
C ALA A 10 14.05 10.22 -0.93
N LEU A 11 12.89 9.79 -0.42
CA LEU A 11 11.68 9.69 -1.23
C LEU A 11 11.09 11.08 -1.51
N PHE A 12 11.00 11.43 -2.80
CA PHE A 12 10.28 12.61 -3.26
C PHE A 12 9.10 12.22 -4.14
N ALA A 13 7.98 12.95 -4.03
CA ALA A 13 6.82 12.76 -4.87
C ALA A 13 7.04 13.36 -6.27
N THR A 14 7.89 12.73 -7.08
CA THR A 14 8.20 13.17 -8.44
C THR A 14 7.19 12.65 -9.46
N LEU A 15 7.15 13.26 -10.64
CA LEU A 15 6.27 12.82 -11.73
C LEU A 15 6.61 11.39 -12.17
N GLU A 16 7.89 11.06 -12.27
CA GLU A 16 8.36 9.75 -12.71
C GLU A 16 7.89 8.65 -11.75
N LEU A 17 7.99 8.88 -10.44
CA LEU A 17 7.52 7.93 -9.43
C LEU A 17 6.00 7.84 -9.42
N ARG A 18 5.28 8.95 -9.60
CA ARG A 18 3.82 8.95 -9.71
C ARG A 18 3.36 8.10 -10.89
N GLU A 19 3.95 8.28 -12.06
CA GLU A 19 3.60 7.49 -13.23
C GLU A 19 3.94 6.01 -13.04
N ARG A 20 5.07 5.68 -12.39
CA ARG A 20 5.40 4.29 -12.03
C ARG A 20 4.31 3.69 -11.14
N VAL A 21 3.85 4.40 -10.12
CA VAL A 21 2.75 3.94 -9.27
C VAL A 21 1.47 3.73 -10.07
N ILE A 22 1.11 4.65 -10.97
CA ILE A 22 -0.08 4.52 -11.84
C ILE A 22 0.00 3.26 -12.70
N ARG A 23 1.14 3.04 -13.38
CA ARG A 23 1.38 1.85 -14.20
C ARG A 23 1.22 0.58 -13.38
N LEU A 24 1.81 0.53 -12.20
CA LEU A 24 1.73 -0.63 -11.31
C LEU A 24 0.29 -0.94 -10.88
N VAL A 25 -0.49 0.08 -10.49
CA VAL A 25 -1.89 -0.11 -10.11
C VAL A 25 -2.70 -0.63 -11.31
N ARG A 26 -2.44 -0.14 -12.53
CA ARG A 26 -3.10 -0.59 -13.77
C ARG A 26 -2.73 -2.01 -14.15
N GLU A 27 -1.44 -2.32 -14.18
CA GLU A 27 -0.91 -3.65 -14.50
C GLU A 27 -1.43 -4.71 -13.54
N TRP A 28 -1.49 -4.38 -12.24
CA TRP A 28 -2.01 -5.30 -11.23
C TRP A 28 -3.54 -5.39 -11.23
N ARG A 29 -4.23 -4.46 -11.90
CA ARG A 29 -5.69 -4.34 -11.89
C ARG A 29 -6.23 -4.31 -10.47
N ALA A 30 -5.59 -3.50 -9.61
CA ALA A 30 -5.88 -3.49 -8.19
C ALA A 30 -7.32 -3.05 -7.91
N ASP A 31 -7.96 -3.69 -6.94
CA ASP A 31 -9.28 -3.28 -6.44
C ASP A 31 -9.18 -2.42 -5.17
N LEU A 32 -8.11 -2.62 -4.41
CA LEU A 32 -7.79 -1.94 -3.18
C LEU A 32 -6.31 -1.57 -3.16
N VAL A 33 -6.01 -0.29 -2.93
CA VAL A 33 -4.67 0.22 -2.70
C VAL A 33 -4.58 0.72 -1.26
N LEU A 34 -3.65 0.16 -0.49
CA LEU A 34 -3.35 0.58 0.87
C LEU A 34 -2.07 1.40 0.89
N GLY A 35 -2.13 2.61 1.43
CA GLY A 35 -1.01 3.54 1.50
C GLY A 35 -0.74 4.06 2.91
N HIS A 36 0.25 4.95 2.98
CA HIS A 36 0.51 5.74 4.18
C HIS A 36 -0.52 6.87 4.32
N ARG A 37 -0.65 7.36 5.55
CA ARG A 37 -1.45 8.54 5.85
C ARG A 37 -0.79 9.82 5.28
N PRO A 38 -1.57 10.80 4.81
CA PRO A 38 -1.03 12.05 4.28
C PRO A 38 -0.27 12.88 5.31
N ASN A 39 -0.67 12.81 6.58
CA ASN A 39 -0.12 13.60 7.67
C ASN A 39 0.60 12.71 8.67
N ASP A 40 1.89 12.45 8.43
CA ASP A 40 2.75 11.61 9.27
C ASP A 40 4.00 12.40 9.72
N TYR A 41 4.66 11.93 10.77
CA TYR A 41 5.91 12.52 11.26
C TYR A 41 7.09 12.22 10.32
N HIS A 42 7.06 11.06 9.64
CA HIS A 42 8.13 10.65 8.74
C HIS A 42 7.96 11.32 7.36
N PRO A 43 8.99 11.96 6.81
CA PRO A 43 8.92 12.56 5.48
C PRO A 43 8.51 11.54 4.41
N ASP A 44 9.13 10.36 4.39
CA ASP A 44 8.83 9.35 3.37
C ASP A 44 7.39 8.83 3.43
N HIS A 45 6.80 8.72 4.62
CA HIS A 45 5.39 8.35 4.72
C HIS A 45 4.49 9.38 4.03
N ARG A 46 4.77 10.68 4.25
CA ARG A 46 4.03 11.76 3.60
C ARG A 46 4.22 11.75 2.09
N GLN A 47 5.45 11.55 1.63
CA GLN A 47 5.77 11.54 0.20
C GLN A 47 5.18 10.32 -0.51
N ALA A 48 5.23 9.14 0.11
CA ALA A 48 4.53 7.94 -0.37
C ALA A 48 3.00 8.14 -0.40
N ALA A 49 2.44 8.75 0.65
CA ALA A 49 1.01 9.06 0.70
C ALA A 49 0.60 10.04 -0.40
N ALA A 50 1.42 11.06 -0.70
CA ALA A 50 1.17 12.00 -1.78
C ALA A 50 1.19 11.31 -3.15
N LEU A 51 2.18 10.45 -3.42
CA LEU A 51 2.25 9.66 -4.65
C LEU A 51 1.00 8.80 -4.86
N VAL A 52 0.54 8.10 -3.81
CA VAL A 52 -0.65 7.26 -3.87
C VAL A 52 -1.93 8.09 -4.06
N GLN A 53 -2.04 9.24 -3.40
CA GLN A 53 -3.20 10.14 -3.55
C GLN A 53 -3.27 10.74 -4.96
N ASP A 54 -2.15 11.22 -5.49
CA ASP A 54 -2.11 11.77 -6.85
C ASP A 54 -2.44 10.68 -7.88
N ALA A 55 -1.93 9.46 -7.68
CA ALA A 55 -2.24 8.32 -8.53
C ALA A 55 -3.72 7.94 -8.46
N ALA A 56 -4.38 8.07 -7.30
CA ALA A 56 -5.77 7.66 -7.11
C ALA A 56 -6.77 8.36 -8.04
N TYR A 57 -6.51 9.63 -8.34
CA TYR A 57 -7.33 10.36 -9.31
C TYR A 57 -6.92 10.03 -10.76
N LEU A 58 -5.62 9.91 -11.02
CA LEU A 58 -5.09 9.80 -12.38
C LEU A 58 -5.15 8.38 -12.96
N VAL A 59 -5.33 7.35 -12.13
CA VAL A 59 -5.29 5.95 -12.57
C VAL A 59 -6.34 5.60 -13.61
N THR A 60 -7.49 6.29 -13.63
CA THR A 60 -8.57 6.06 -14.62
C THR A 60 -8.47 6.97 -15.84
N VAL A 61 -7.58 7.97 -15.84
CA VAL A 61 -7.47 8.96 -16.91
C VAL A 61 -6.75 8.36 -18.14
N PRO A 62 -7.40 8.23 -19.31
CA PRO A 62 -6.81 7.57 -20.47
C PRO A 62 -5.56 8.26 -21.05
N GLY A 63 -5.43 9.57 -20.85
CA GLY A 63 -4.31 10.36 -21.38
C GLY A 63 -2.99 10.17 -20.63
N ILE A 64 -3.03 9.64 -19.41
CA ILE A 64 -1.87 9.42 -18.53
C ILE A 64 -1.37 7.99 -18.70
N CYS A 65 -0.05 7.76 -18.70
CA CYS A 65 0.58 6.44 -18.81
C CYS A 65 -0.06 5.56 -19.90
N ARG A 66 -0.13 6.08 -21.13
CA ARG A 66 -0.86 5.47 -22.27
C ARG A 66 -0.40 4.07 -22.65
N ASP A 67 0.82 3.73 -22.23
CA ASP A 67 1.41 2.40 -22.34
C ASP A 67 0.68 1.33 -21.51
N THR A 68 -0.08 1.74 -20.49
CA THR A 68 -0.91 0.86 -19.66
C THR A 68 -2.38 1.28 -19.77
N PRO A 69 -3.31 0.38 -20.13
CA PRO A 69 -4.72 0.74 -20.30
C PRO A 69 -5.32 1.22 -18.97
N PRO A 70 -6.18 2.26 -18.98
CA PRO A 70 -6.84 2.73 -17.76
C PRO A 70 -7.75 1.65 -17.18
N LEU A 71 -7.95 1.69 -15.86
CA LEU A 71 -8.87 0.78 -15.19
C LEU A 71 -10.32 1.17 -15.49
N GLY A 72 -11.17 0.17 -15.75
CA GLY A 72 -12.61 0.38 -15.96
C GLY A 72 -13.37 0.75 -14.68
N ARG A 73 -12.77 0.49 -13.51
CA ARG A 73 -13.26 0.91 -12.20
C ARG A 73 -12.14 1.59 -11.42
N ASN A 74 -12.47 2.63 -10.66
CA ASN A 74 -11.49 3.24 -9.78
C ASN A 74 -11.25 2.34 -8.56
N PRO A 75 -10.00 1.96 -8.24
CA PRO A 75 -9.70 1.23 -7.02
C PRO A 75 -10.12 2.03 -5.78
N ILE A 76 -10.38 1.32 -4.68
CA ILE A 76 -10.55 1.99 -3.39
C ILE A 76 -9.16 2.29 -2.83
N PHE A 77 -8.91 3.55 -2.48
CA PHE A 77 -7.68 3.96 -1.83
C PHE A 77 -7.94 4.15 -0.34
N MET A 78 -7.22 3.41 0.50
CA MET A 78 -7.32 3.54 1.96
C MET A 78 -5.93 3.72 2.57
N TYR A 79 -5.92 4.33 3.75
CA TYR A 79 -4.74 4.41 4.61
C TYR A 79 -5.13 4.00 6.02
N PHE A 80 -4.13 3.68 6.84
CA PHE A 80 -4.36 3.23 8.21
C PHE A 80 -4.96 4.34 9.07
N GLN A 81 -6.06 4.03 9.75
CA GLN A 81 -6.67 4.93 10.73
C GLN A 81 -5.87 4.92 12.03
N ASP A 82 -5.66 6.10 12.61
CA ASP A 82 -5.08 6.26 13.93
C ASP A 82 -5.81 7.34 14.73
N ARG A 83 -5.34 7.57 15.96
CA ARG A 83 -5.87 8.60 16.88
C ARG A 83 -4.93 9.81 17.00
N PHE A 84 -3.97 9.97 16.09
CA PHE A 84 -3.04 11.11 16.13
C PHE A 84 -3.71 12.34 15.55
N THR A 85 -3.83 13.37 16.38
CA THR A 85 -4.26 14.72 15.98
C THR A 85 -3.08 15.63 15.64
N LYS A 86 -1.84 15.15 15.81
CA LYS A 86 -0.58 15.88 15.61
C LYS A 86 0.42 14.99 14.87
N PRO A 87 1.37 15.56 14.09
CA PRO A 87 2.38 14.81 13.33
C PRO A 87 3.49 14.29 14.25
N THR A 88 3.11 13.62 15.33
CA THR A 88 4.02 12.98 16.28
C THR A 88 3.98 11.47 16.07
N PRO A 89 5.10 10.76 16.27
CA PRO A 89 5.13 9.31 16.17
C PRO A 89 4.10 8.71 17.09
N SER A 90 3.62 7.53 16.71
CA SER A 90 2.48 6.94 17.38
C SER A 90 2.71 6.85 18.89
N SER A 91 1.97 7.65 19.66
CA SER A 91 2.03 7.60 21.11
C SER A 91 1.47 6.24 21.51
N ARG A 92 2.39 5.30 21.78
CA ARG A 92 2.03 4.05 22.42
C ARG A 92 1.32 4.42 23.71
N ARG A 93 0.00 4.28 23.73
CA ARG A 93 -0.69 4.01 24.99
C ARG A 93 -0.12 2.67 25.44
N ARG A 94 0.89 2.73 26.31
CA ARG A 94 1.42 1.54 26.98
C ARG A 94 0.24 0.99 27.78
N SER A 95 -0.45 -0.03 27.27
CA SER A 95 -0.99 -1.02 28.19
C SER A 95 0.21 -1.49 29.02
N LYS A 96 0.08 -1.44 30.34
CA LYS A 96 1.15 -1.86 31.26
C LYS A 96 1.48 -3.33 30.99
N ALA A 97 2.49 -3.55 30.16
CA ALA A 97 3.27 -4.78 30.07
C ALA A 97 4.63 -4.39 29.48
N SER A 98 5.52 -4.03 30.41
CA SER A 98 6.98 -4.18 30.36
C SER A 98 7.69 -4.17 28.99
N GLY A 99 8.53 -3.15 28.78
CA GLY A 99 9.69 -3.25 27.88
C GLY A 99 9.62 -2.32 26.67
N CYS A 100 9.91 -1.03 26.87
CA CYS A 100 10.46 -0.23 25.80
C CYS A 100 11.86 -0.79 25.50
N HIS A 101 12.03 -1.37 24.32
CA HIS A 101 13.33 -1.52 23.70
C HIS A 101 13.23 -0.94 22.30
N CYS A 102 13.86 0.22 22.13
CA CYS A 102 14.34 0.69 20.84
C CYS A 102 15.25 -0.42 20.28
N ARG A 103 14.68 -1.27 19.44
CA ARG A 103 15.36 -2.06 18.41
C ARG A 103 14.39 -2.02 17.25
N GLN A 104 14.82 -1.59 16.07
CA GLN A 104 14.25 -2.13 14.84
C GLN A 104 14.28 -3.66 15.02
N THR A 105 13.14 -4.27 15.37
CA THR A 105 13.13 -5.67 15.73
C THR A 105 13.34 -6.46 14.46
N ARG A 106 14.60 -6.83 14.20
CA ARG A 106 14.94 -8.15 13.66
C ARG A 106 14.15 -9.18 14.46
N ARG A 107 12.97 -9.55 13.97
CA ARG A 107 12.39 -10.86 14.19
C ARG A 107 12.37 -11.54 12.85
N THR A 108 13.36 -12.40 12.67
CA THR A 108 13.29 -13.54 11.77
C THR A 108 11.93 -14.22 11.96
N VAL A 109 11.08 -14.16 10.94
CA VAL A 109 9.97 -15.11 10.81
C VAL A 109 10.29 -15.91 9.55
N LYS A 110 10.99 -17.02 9.75
CA LYS A 110 10.69 -18.24 9.00
C LYS A 110 9.17 -18.46 9.13
N GLU A 111 8.54 -18.88 8.03
CA GLU A 111 7.11 -19.23 7.88
C GLU A 111 6.14 -18.07 7.62
N VAL A 112 6.07 -17.65 6.34
CA VAL A 112 4.78 -17.38 5.70
C VAL A 112 4.77 -18.10 4.35
N ALA A 113 4.84 -19.43 4.42
CA ALA A 113 4.35 -20.26 3.33
C ALA A 113 2.91 -20.65 3.69
N GLN A 114 2.02 -20.49 2.71
CA GLN A 114 0.61 -20.89 2.67
C GLN A 114 -0.45 -19.81 3.00
N PRO A 115 -0.90 -19.12 1.93
CA PRO A 115 -2.33 -18.83 1.74
C PRO A 115 -2.91 -19.45 0.45
N VAL A 116 -2.14 -20.27 -0.28
CA VAL A 116 -2.58 -20.79 -1.61
C VAL A 116 -3.68 -21.86 -1.49
N ALA A 117 -3.69 -22.64 -0.40
CA ALA A 117 -4.62 -23.76 -0.25
C ALA A 117 -6.08 -23.34 0.09
N LYS A 118 -6.28 -22.18 0.73
CA LYS A 118 -7.63 -21.68 1.04
C LYS A 118 -8.33 -21.06 -0.17
N PHE A 119 -7.57 -20.42 -1.08
CA PHE A 119 -8.12 -19.81 -2.29
C PHE A 119 -8.57 -20.87 -3.30
N ALA A 120 -7.83 -21.97 -3.44
CA ALA A 120 -8.19 -23.08 -4.33
C ALA A 120 -9.52 -23.77 -3.96
N ARG A 121 -9.82 -23.91 -2.64
CA ARG A 121 -11.11 -24.47 -2.19
C ARG A 121 -12.30 -23.54 -2.42
N TRP A 122 -12.09 -22.23 -2.37
CA TRP A 122 -13.15 -21.27 -2.67
C TRP A 122 -13.46 -21.23 -4.18
N ALA A 123 -12.44 -21.20 -5.04
CA ALA A 123 -12.61 -21.20 -6.50
C ALA A 123 -13.33 -22.46 -7.01
N ALA A 124 -13.03 -23.63 -6.43
CA ALA A 124 -13.70 -24.89 -6.82
C ALA A 124 -15.18 -24.95 -6.38
N THR A 125 -15.57 -24.22 -5.33
CA THR A 125 -16.96 -24.23 -4.84
C THR A 125 -17.86 -23.30 -5.67
N VAL A 126 -17.29 -22.23 -6.26
CA VAL A 126 -18.02 -21.30 -7.14
C VAL A 126 -18.29 -21.94 -8.51
N ALA A 127 -17.34 -22.70 -9.06
CA ALA A 127 -17.49 -23.33 -10.38
C ALA A 127 -18.53 -24.47 -10.46
N VAL A 128 -18.93 -25.06 -9.31
CA VAL A 128 -19.94 -26.13 -9.26
C VAL A 128 -21.37 -25.58 -9.11
N ARG A 129 -21.54 -24.30 -8.77
CA ARG A 129 -22.87 -23.70 -8.54
C ARG A 129 -23.48 -23.01 -9.76
N GLU A 130 -22.74 -22.92 -10.87
CA GLU A 130 -23.18 -22.31 -12.13
C GLU A 130 -23.29 -23.32 -13.31
N LYS A 131 -23.49 -24.60 -13.01
CA LYS A 131 -23.99 -25.60 -13.97
C LYS A 131 -25.24 -26.26 -13.42
#